data_AF-A0AAW7HJZ8-F1
#
_entry.id   AF-A0AAW7HJZ8-F1
#
_cell.length_a   1.000
_cell.length_b   1.000
_cell.length_c   1.000
_cell.angle_alpha   90.00
_cell.angle_beta   90.00
_cell.angle_gamma   90.00
#
_symmetry.space_group_name_H-M   'P 1'
#
loop_
_entity.id
_entity.type
_entity.pdbx_description
1 polymer ?
#
loop_
_entity_poly.entity_id
_entity_poly.type
_entity_poly.pdbx_seq_one_letter_code
_entity_poly.pdbx_strand_id
1 'polypeptide(L)'
;MNTNYTVIRPDGTELTLNINLPAAPTLQTLRSLIVPHLDGGDLEQVGVLHNGKGTDMFVDEEGLLKRLPRNEKATAIYRAHYLKQNPGVEPEQLGFIAGTAVIFDRRVWF
;
A
#
# COMPACT_ATOMS: atom_id res chain seq x y z
N MET A 1 -14.15 -8.91 11.26
CA MET A 1 -13.07 -8.54 12.20
C MET A 1 -12.82 -7.06 12.12
N ASN A 2 -12.67 -6.39 13.26
CA ASN A 2 -12.31 -4.98 13.27
C ASN A 2 -10.90 -4.79 12.69
N THR A 3 -10.76 -4.02 11.62
CA THR A 3 -9.52 -3.88 10.84
C THR A 3 -9.28 -2.40 10.57
N ASN A 4 -8.08 -1.90 10.86
CA ASN A 4 -7.68 -0.56 10.46
C ASN A 4 -6.91 -0.60 9.14
N TYR A 5 -7.11 0.42 8.33
CA TYR A 5 -6.28 0.68 7.16
C TYR A 5 -5.99 2.17 7.06
N THR A 6 -4.88 2.49 6.42
CA THR A 6 -4.45 3.88 6.20
C THR A 6 -4.33 4.13 4.72
N VAL A 7 -4.98 5.19 4.25
CA VAL A 7 -4.82 5.74 2.91
C VAL A 7 -3.72 6.78 2.98
N ILE A 8 -2.62 6.56 2.26
CA ILE A 8 -1.46 7.45 2.19
C ILE A 8 -1.49 8.10 0.82
N ARG A 9 -1.69 9.43 0.76
CA ARG A 9 -1.71 10.18 -0.49
C ARG A 9 -0.31 10.67 -0.86
N PRO A 10 -0.04 10.93 -2.16
CA PRO A 10 1.26 11.45 -2.60
C PRO A 10 1.66 12.80 -2.01
N ASP A 11 0.68 13.63 -1.62
CA ASP A 11 0.91 14.91 -0.95
C ASP A 11 1.35 14.79 0.52
N GLY A 12 1.48 13.55 1.03
CA GLY A 12 1.85 13.24 2.40
C GLY A 12 0.68 13.20 3.38
N THR A 13 -0.55 13.49 2.93
CA THR A 13 -1.74 13.35 3.79
C THR A 13 -2.08 11.88 4.03
N GLU A 14 -2.55 11.60 5.24
CA GLU A 14 -2.97 10.28 5.65
C GLU A 14 -4.40 10.30 6.19
N LEU A 15 -5.14 9.25 5.87
CA LEU A 15 -6.46 9.02 6.41
C LEU A 15 -6.53 7.59 6.95
N THR A 16 -6.56 7.44 8.27
CA THR A 16 -6.77 6.15 8.92
C THR A 16 -8.27 5.91 9.10
N LEU A 17 -8.72 4.74 8.66
CA LEU A 17 -10.11 4.31 8.70
C LEU A 17 -10.20 2.96 9.40
N ASN A 18 -11.38 2.69 9.95
CA ASN A 18 -11.68 1.47 10.65
C ASN A 18 -12.91 0.81 10.01
N ILE A 19 -12.85 -0.50 9.78
CA ILE A 19 -13.92 -1.26 9.15
C ILE A 19 -14.03 -2.67 9.71
N ASN A 20 -15.24 -3.22 9.71
CA ASN A 20 -15.45 -4.63 9.93
C ASN A 20 -15.24 -5.42 8.64
N LEU A 21 -14.05 -6.01 8.47
CA LEU A 21 -13.66 -6.78 7.30
C LEU A 21 -13.62 -8.29 7.65
N PRO A 22 -14.09 -9.21 6.79
CA PRO A 22 -13.96 -10.65 7.03
C PRO A 22 -12.50 -11.07 7.29
N ALA A 23 -12.29 -12.16 8.03
CA ALA A 23 -10.94 -12.67 8.31
C ALA A 23 -10.18 -12.92 6.99
N ALA A 24 -10.85 -13.60 6.05
CA ALA A 24 -10.44 -13.77 4.66
C ALA A 24 -11.40 -13.00 3.75
N PRO A 25 -11.12 -11.73 3.41
CA PRO A 25 -11.94 -10.97 2.47
C PRO A 25 -11.76 -11.49 1.04
N THR A 26 -12.80 -11.38 0.22
CA THR A 26 -12.70 -11.73 -1.21
C THR A 26 -12.01 -10.61 -1.99
N LEU A 27 -11.46 -10.91 -3.17
CA LEU A 27 -10.93 -9.90 -4.08
C LEU A 27 -11.98 -8.82 -4.40
N GLN A 28 -13.24 -9.20 -4.63
CA GLN A 28 -14.32 -8.25 -4.88
C GLN A 28 -14.53 -7.31 -3.69
N THR A 29 -14.48 -7.83 -2.47
CA THR A 29 -14.58 -7.02 -1.24
C THR A 29 -13.44 -6.01 -1.15
N LEU A 30 -12.21 -6.47 -1.41
CA LEU A 30 -11.03 -5.61 -1.40
C LEU A 30 -11.10 -4.53 -2.49
N ARG A 31 -11.50 -4.90 -3.72
CA ARG A 31 -11.68 -3.95 -4.82
C ARG A 31 -12.72 -2.89 -4.50
N SER A 32 -13.91 -3.28 -4.05
CA SER A 32 -14.97 -2.34 -3.69
C SER A 32 -14.58 -1.37 -2.57
N LEU A 33 -13.70 -1.81 -1.66
CA LEU A 33 -13.17 -0.97 -0.59
C LEU A 33 -12.05 -0.03 -1.05
N ILE A 34 -11.08 -0.55 -1.81
CA ILE A 34 -9.80 0.12 -2.07
C ILE A 34 -9.84 0.97 -3.34
N VAL A 35 -10.44 0.47 -4.42
CA VAL A 35 -10.42 1.14 -5.74
C VAL A 35 -10.97 2.57 -5.72
N PRO A 36 -11.99 2.93 -4.90
CA PRO A 36 -12.42 4.32 -4.76
C PRO A 36 -11.33 5.26 -4.23
N HIS A 37 -10.35 4.77 -3.46
CA HIS A 37 -9.19 5.56 -3.01
C HIS A 37 -8.10 5.70 -4.07
N LEU A 38 -8.15 4.87 -5.12
CA LEU A 38 -7.22 4.83 -6.25
C LEU A 38 -7.81 5.51 -7.49
N ASP A 39 -8.88 6.29 -7.34
CA ASP A 39 -9.58 6.97 -8.44
C ASP A 39 -9.99 6.03 -9.58
N GLY A 40 -10.36 4.78 -9.25
CA GLY A 40 -10.75 3.78 -10.25
C GLY A 40 -9.58 2.97 -10.84
N GLY A 41 -8.35 3.16 -10.35
CA GLY A 41 -7.15 2.46 -10.80
C GLY A 41 -7.18 0.94 -10.66
N ASP A 42 -6.23 0.28 -11.32
CA ASP A 42 -6.15 -1.18 -11.30
C ASP A 42 -5.42 -1.66 -10.05
N LEU A 43 -6.09 -2.53 -9.30
CA LEU A 43 -5.65 -2.91 -7.97
C LEU A 43 -4.48 -3.89 -8.02
N GLU A 44 -3.29 -3.45 -7.63
CA GLU A 44 -2.14 -4.32 -7.34
C GLU A 44 -1.95 -4.47 -5.83
N GLN A 45 -1.59 -5.68 -5.38
CA GLN A 45 -1.16 -5.94 -4.01
C GLN A 45 0.35 -6.02 -3.94
N VAL A 46 0.91 -5.43 -2.88
CA VAL A 46 2.33 -5.44 -2.57
C VAL A 46 2.53 -5.81 -1.10
N GLY A 47 3.34 -6.85 -0.86
CA GLY A 47 3.73 -7.24 0.49
C GLY A 47 4.76 -6.26 1.07
N VAL A 48 4.50 -5.72 2.26
CA VAL A 48 5.36 -4.69 2.88
C VAL A 48 5.63 -4.96 4.36
N LEU A 49 6.65 -4.29 4.91
CA LEU A 49 6.94 -4.27 6.34
C LEU A 49 6.52 -2.92 6.93
N HIS A 50 5.50 -2.91 7.79
CA HIS A 50 4.99 -1.69 8.40
C HIS A 50 4.82 -1.89 9.92
N ASN A 51 5.30 -0.94 10.71
CA ASN A 51 5.31 -1.01 12.18
C ASN A 51 5.89 -2.34 12.73
N GLY A 52 6.95 -2.82 12.09
CA GLY A 52 7.63 -4.06 12.46
C GLY A 52 6.88 -5.35 12.09
N LYS A 53 5.76 -5.27 11.38
CA LYS A 53 4.93 -6.42 10.98
C LYS A 53 4.80 -6.51 9.45
N GLY A 54 4.86 -7.73 8.92
CA GLY A 54 4.59 -7.97 7.50
C GLY A 54 3.09 -7.86 7.23
N THR A 55 2.70 -6.98 6.31
CA THR A 55 1.31 -6.68 5.98
C THR A 55 1.15 -6.39 4.48
N ASP A 56 -0.06 -6.08 4.05
CA ASP A 56 -0.41 -5.80 2.66
C ASP A 56 -0.63 -4.30 2.43
N MET A 57 -0.02 -3.81 1.34
CA MET A 57 -0.26 -2.51 0.74
C MET A 57 -0.91 -2.73 -0.62
N PHE A 58 -1.83 -1.84 -1.02
CA PHE A 58 -2.48 -1.85 -2.31
C PHE A 58 -2.29 -0.52 -3.02
N VAL A 59 -2.05 -0.58 -4.32
CA VAL A 59 -1.70 0.57 -5.17
C VAL A 59 -2.38 0.43 -6.54
N ASP A 60 -2.28 1.48 -7.36
CA ASP A 60 -2.62 1.39 -8.78
C ASP A 60 -1.44 0.75 -9.54
N GLU A 61 -1.65 -0.44 -10.12
CA GLU A 61 -0.67 -1.20 -10.91
C GLU A 61 -0.04 -0.35 -12.01
N GLU A 62 -0.85 0.49 -12.64
CA GLU A 62 -0.43 1.34 -13.74
C GLU A 62 0.03 2.72 -13.28
N GLY A 63 0.21 2.96 -11.98
CA GLY A 63 0.49 4.29 -11.43
C GLY A 63 1.71 4.96 -12.06
N LEU A 64 2.76 4.19 -12.37
CA LEU A 64 3.94 4.68 -13.09
C LEU A 64 3.62 5.05 -14.55
N LEU A 65 2.88 4.21 -15.27
CA LEU A 65 2.49 4.44 -16.66
C LEU A 65 1.57 5.67 -16.79
N LYS A 66 0.66 5.83 -15.83
CA LYS A 66 -0.24 6.98 -15.68
C LYS A 66 0.48 8.25 -15.21
N ARG A 67 1.77 8.17 -14.88
CA ARG A 67 2.58 9.28 -14.34
C ARG A 67 1.99 9.89 -13.06
N LEU A 68 1.43 9.05 -12.20
CA LEU A 68 0.96 9.50 -10.89
C LEU A 68 2.14 10.01 -10.05
N PRO A 69 1.94 11.00 -9.17
CA PRO A 69 3.03 11.52 -8.34
C PRO A 69 3.62 10.44 -7.43
N ARG A 70 4.93 10.48 -7.22
CA ARG A 70 5.60 9.59 -6.26
C ARG A 70 5.07 9.84 -4.86
N ASN A 71 4.79 8.75 -4.14
CA ASN A 71 4.35 8.77 -2.76
C ASN A 71 5.52 8.41 -1.86
N GLU A 72 6.19 9.42 -1.29
CA GLU A 72 7.43 9.21 -0.53
C GLU A 72 7.23 8.30 0.68
N LYS A 73 6.11 8.45 1.40
CA LYS A 73 5.86 7.67 2.60
C LYS A 73 5.53 6.20 2.29
N ALA A 74 4.68 5.96 1.29
CA ALA A 74 4.41 4.60 0.83
C ALA A 74 5.67 3.93 0.26
N THR A 75 6.49 4.69 -0.47
CA THR A 75 7.78 4.24 -1.02
C THR A 75 8.75 3.82 0.08
N ALA A 76 8.86 4.60 1.16
CA ALA A 76 9.70 4.25 2.29
C ALA A 76 9.26 2.92 2.94
N ILE A 77 7.95 2.71 3.10
CA ILE A 77 7.38 1.46 3.65
C ILE A 77 7.65 0.28 2.70
N TYR A 78 7.42 0.47 1.40
CA TYR A 78 7.67 -0.55 0.37
C TYR A 78 9.13 -1.02 0.38
N ARG A 79 10.07 -0.08 0.41
CA ARG A 79 11.52 -0.37 0.39
C ARG A 79 12.05 -0.91 1.72
N ALA A 80 11.37 -0.67 2.84
CA ALA A 80 11.88 -0.92 4.19
C ALA A 80 12.37 -2.35 4.40
N HIS A 81 11.63 -3.36 3.92
CA HIS A 81 12.02 -4.75 4.07
C HIS A 81 13.31 -5.08 3.32
N TYR A 82 13.41 -4.63 2.06
CA TYR A 82 14.57 -4.89 1.22
C TYR A 82 15.83 -4.21 1.76
N LEU A 83 15.71 -2.93 2.16
CA LEU A 83 16.83 -2.17 2.72
C LEU A 83 17.31 -2.73 4.05
N LYS A 84 16.41 -3.29 4.87
CA LYS A 84 16.79 -3.98 6.10
C LYS A 84 17.67 -5.22 5.84
N GLN A 85 17.42 -5.94 4.74
CA GLN A 85 18.18 -7.13 4.37
C GLN A 85 19.46 -6.81 3.58
N ASN A 86 19.50 -5.64 2.92
CA ASN A 86 20.60 -5.22 2.06
C ASN A 86 21.13 -3.84 2.49
N PRO A 87 21.73 -3.74 3.70
CA PRO A 87 22.26 -2.48 4.21
C PRO A 87 23.44 -2.03 3.32
N GLY A 88 23.25 -0.94 2.57
CA GLY A 88 24.25 -0.43 1.62
C GLY A 88 23.73 -0.27 0.18
N VAL A 89 22.54 -0.80 -0.13
CA VAL A 89 21.85 -0.44 -1.37
C VAL A 89 21.29 0.98 -1.26
N GLU A 90 21.60 1.82 -2.24
CA GLU A 90 21.05 3.18 -2.33
C GLU A 90 19.53 3.11 -2.59
N PRO A 91 18.68 3.69 -1.71
CA PRO A 91 17.22 3.55 -1.81
C PRO A 91 16.65 4.00 -3.17
N GLU A 92 17.24 5.01 -3.78
CA GLU A 92 16.78 5.58 -5.06
C GLU A 92 17.02 4.66 -6.26
N GLN A 93 17.79 3.59 -6.11
CA GLN A 93 17.92 2.55 -7.13
C GLN A 93 16.75 1.55 -7.13
N LEU A 94 15.92 1.57 -6.08
CA LEU A 94 14.77 0.68 -5.95
C LEU A 94 13.52 1.29 -6.59
N GLY A 95 12.53 0.44 -6.91
CA GLY A 95 11.21 0.90 -7.33
C GLY A 95 10.55 1.81 -6.28
N PHE A 96 9.57 2.60 -6.71
CA PHE A 96 8.81 3.50 -5.84
C PHE A 96 7.32 3.33 -6.07
N ILE A 97 6.53 3.77 -5.10
CA ILE A 97 5.08 3.77 -5.19
C ILE A 97 4.61 5.08 -5.83
N ALA A 98 3.89 4.96 -6.95
CA ALA A 98 3.26 6.08 -7.64
C ALA A 98 1.76 6.14 -7.30
N GLY A 99 1.28 7.31 -6.88
CA GLY A 99 -0.12 7.52 -6.51
C GLY A 99 -0.46 7.17 -5.06
N THR A 100 -1.75 7.09 -4.79
CA THR A 100 -2.29 6.74 -3.46
C THR A 100 -1.95 5.29 -3.13
N ALA A 101 -1.60 5.03 -1.87
CA ALA A 101 -1.40 3.68 -1.35
C ALA A 101 -2.37 3.41 -0.21
N VAL A 102 -2.88 2.18 -0.12
CA VAL A 102 -3.75 1.75 0.98
C VAL A 102 -3.09 0.60 1.72
N ILE A 103 -2.78 0.79 3.00
CA ILE A 103 -2.08 -0.20 3.82
C ILE A 103 -2.94 -0.69 4.98
N PHE A 104 -2.95 -2.00 5.23
CA PHE A 104 -3.72 -2.63 6.31
C PHE A 104 -2.85 -2.89 7.54
N ASP A 105 -3.44 -2.89 8.73
CA ASP A 105 -2.77 -3.26 9.99
C ASP A 105 -2.57 -4.78 10.18
N ARG A 106 -3.14 -5.57 9.27
CA ARG A 106 -3.04 -7.02 9.19
C ARG A 106 -2.96 -7.48 7.74
N ARG A 107 -2.54 -8.73 7.53
CA ARG A 107 -2.69 -9.38 6.23
C ARG A 107 -4.16 -9.60 5.88
N VAL A 108 -4.48 -9.28 4.64
CA VAL A 108 -5.80 -9.39 4.02
C VAL A 108 -5.74 -10.07 2.65
N TRP A 109 -4.55 -10.24 2.07
CA TRP A 109 -4.33 -10.95 0.80
C TRP A 109 -4.08 -12.45 1.03
N PHE A 110 -4.43 -13.29 0.03
CA PHE A 110 -4.44 -14.75 0.11
C PHE A 110 -3.77 -15.41 -1.10
#